data_AF-A0AB35Y9J6-F1
#
_entry.id   AF-A0AB35Y9J6-F1
#
_cell.length_a   1.000
_cell.length_b   1.000
_cell.length_c   1.000
_cell.angle_alpha   90.00
_cell.angle_beta   90.00
_cell.angle_gamma   90.00
#
_symmetry.space_group_name_H-M   'P 1'
#
loop_
_entity.id
_entity.type
_entity.pdbx_description
1 polymer ?
#
loop_
_entity_poly.entity_id
_entity_poly.type
_entity_poly.pdbx_seq_one_letter_code
_entity_poly.pdbx_strand_id
1 'polypeptide(L)'
;MRKISRRAVLLLGGALTLTALTGCWPSGSSSSSSEQAKNAVKTALKAAVEQNGNSYTLVENKALSAKARAILEAYLQDVEDEYTDVYDPLTVTEVYQIDEFVGNDDFGTAVFSMPENAVDPRAWEKAANVLATGWLCYYQYNGNNVEFCVEIVKQEAADGQGEAANYMVIFAKRHYGQDGGETWTPPKL
;
A
#
# COMPACT_ATOMS: atom_id res chain seq x y z
N MET A 1 -13.95 7.86 -22.19
CA MET A 1 -13.12 7.41 -21.05
C MET A 1 -13.36 8.34 -19.88
N ARG A 2 -13.94 7.85 -18.77
CA ARG A 2 -14.17 8.67 -17.57
C ARG A 2 -12.83 8.85 -16.86
N LYS A 3 -12.38 10.11 -16.72
CA LYS A 3 -11.16 10.50 -16.01
C LYS A 3 -11.19 9.90 -14.61
N ILE A 4 -10.18 9.11 -14.26
CA ILE A 4 -9.93 8.70 -12.88
C ILE A 4 -9.77 9.99 -12.08
N SER A 5 -10.66 10.18 -11.11
CA SER A 5 -10.68 11.35 -10.24
C SER A 5 -9.46 11.27 -9.33
N ARG A 6 -8.33 11.89 -9.73
CA ARG A 6 -7.16 12.15 -8.87
C ARG A 6 -7.61 12.99 -7.68
N ARG A 7 -8.05 12.34 -6.61
CA ARG A 7 -8.46 12.99 -5.38
C ARG A 7 -7.24 13.00 -4.47
N ALA A 8 -6.61 14.17 -4.43
CA ALA A 8 -5.59 14.60 -3.49
C ALA A 8 -6.10 14.64 -2.03
N VAL A 9 -6.70 13.55 -1.54
CA VAL A 9 -7.58 13.59 -0.36
C VAL A 9 -6.88 13.20 0.94
N LEU A 10 -5.62 12.75 0.88
CA LEU A 10 -4.82 12.71 2.10
C LEU A 10 -4.32 14.14 2.37
N LEU A 11 -4.85 14.74 3.43
CA LEU A 11 -4.37 15.96 4.11
C LEU A 11 -4.86 17.33 3.61
N LEU A 12 -6.12 17.69 3.89
CA LEU A 12 -6.50 19.10 4.05
C LEU A 12 -7.19 19.38 5.41
N GLY A 13 -6.73 18.72 6.48
CA GLY A 13 -7.00 19.18 7.86
C GLY A 13 -7.45 18.14 8.91
N GLY A 14 -7.41 16.84 8.62
CA GLY A 14 -7.76 15.78 9.58
C GLY A 14 -6.54 15.00 10.09
N ALA A 15 -6.50 14.67 11.38
CA ALA A 15 -5.44 13.83 11.95
C ALA A 15 -5.52 12.40 11.38
N LEU A 16 -4.43 11.92 10.77
CA LEU A 16 -4.30 10.52 10.38
C LEU A 16 -3.87 9.72 11.61
N THR A 17 -4.68 8.73 11.97
CA THR A 17 -4.31 7.79 13.02
C THR A 17 -4.04 6.44 12.37
N LEU A 18 -2.82 5.94 12.56
CA LEU A 18 -2.54 4.53 12.35
C LEU A 18 -3.41 3.80 13.38
N THR A 19 -4.58 3.33 12.95
CA THR A 19 -5.52 2.68 13.86
C THR A 19 -4.87 1.38 14.27
N ALA A 20 -4.21 1.39 15.43
CA ALA A 20 -3.65 0.21 16.04
C ALA A 20 -4.80 -0.77 16.31
N LEU A 21 -4.96 -1.75 15.41
CA LEU A 21 -5.47 -3.13 15.55
C LEU A 21 -6.64 -3.47 16.51
N THR A 22 -7.36 -2.54 17.13
CA THR A 22 -8.40 -2.87 18.14
C THR A 22 -9.71 -2.07 18.02
N GLY A 23 -9.91 -1.26 16.98
CA GLY A 23 -11.08 -0.39 16.84
C GLY A 23 -12.11 -0.88 15.83
N CYS A 24 -13.35 -1.06 16.26
CA CYS A 24 -14.51 -1.51 15.47
C CYS A 24 -14.75 -0.69 14.19
N TRP A 25 -15.01 -1.41 13.10
CA TRP A 25 -15.50 -0.86 11.84
C TRP A 25 -16.90 -0.26 12.02
N PRO A 26 -17.26 0.88 11.40
CA PRO A 26 -18.62 1.42 11.43
C PRO A 26 -19.53 0.65 10.46
N SER A 27 -19.82 -0.59 10.85
CA SER A 27 -20.97 -1.42 10.47
C SER A 27 -20.78 -2.80 11.15
N GLY A 28 -20.72 -2.80 12.48
CA GLY A 28 -20.89 -4.01 13.29
C GLY A 28 -19.85 -5.13 13.16
N SER A 29 -18.64 -4.87 12.64
CA SER A 29 -17.59 -5.90 12.59
C SER A 29 -16.30 -5.47 13.30
N SER A 30 -15.95 -6.28 14.29
CA SER A 30 -14.83 -6.21 15.21
C SER A 30 -13.46 -6.21 14.50
N SER A 31 -12.37 -6.17 15.26
CA SER A 31 -10.98 -6.32 14.81
C SER A 31 -10.74 -7.46 13.79
N SER A 32 -11.63 -8.45 13.75
CA SER A 32 -11.70 -9.52 12.73
C SER A 32 -11.83 -9.01 11.30
N SER A 33 -12.57 -7.92 11.05
CA SER A 33 -12.80 -7.39 9.68
C SER A 33 -11.57 -6.70 9.10
N SER A 34 -10.80 -6.00 9.95
CA SER A 34 -9.56 -5.33 9.54
C SER A 34 -8.48 -6.31 9.09
N GLU A 35 -8.23 -7.35 9.87
CA GLU A 35 -7.27 -8.41 9.51
C GLU A 35 -7.77 -9.23 8.32
N GLN A 36 -9.07 -9.47 8.20
CA GLN A 36 -9.66 -10.10 7.01
C GLN A 36 -9.39 -9.27 5.74
N ALA A 37 -9.56 -7.95 5.80
CA ALA A 37 -9.29 -7.08 4.66
C ALA A 37 -7.79 -7.05 4.29
N LYS A 38 -6.89 -6.97 5.27
CA LYS A 38 -5.44 -7.07 5.00
C LYS A 38 -5.08 -8.43 4.38
N ASN A 39 -5.67 -9.52 4.88
CA ASN A 39 -5.45 -10.86 4.35
C ASN A 39 -6.03 -11.04 2.94
N ALA A 40 -7.11 -10.34 2.61
CA ALA A 40 -7.68 -10.31 1.28
C ALA A 40 -6.69 -9.69 0.27
N VAL A 41 -6.09 -8.55 0.62
CA VAL A 41 -5.03 -7.91 -0.20
C VAL A 41 -3.82 -8.82 -0.36
N LYS A 42 -3.32 -9.42 0.73
CA LYS A 42 -2.18 -10.35 0.67
C LYS A 42 -2.47 -11.55 -0.24
N THR A 43 -3.69 -12.10 -0.16
CA THR A 43 -4.14 -13.20 -1.00
C THR A 43 -4.19 -12.79 -2.47
N ALA A 44 -4.77 -11.63 -2.77
CA ALA A 44 -4.83 -11.10 -4.13
C ALA A 44 -3.44 -10.83 -4.71
N LEU A 45 -2.52 -10.25 -3.93
CA LEU A 45 -1.14 -10.00 -4.33
C LEU A 45 -0.39 -11.29 -4.67
N LYS A 46 -0.51 -12.33 -3.82
CA LYS A 46 0.11 -13.63 -4.10
C LYS A 46 -0.44 -14.25 -5.38
N ALA A 47 -1.76 -14.26 -5.55
CA ALA A 47 -2.40 -14.77 -6.76
C ALA A 47 -1.95 -13.99 -8.01
N ALA A 48 -1.82 -12.66 -7.92
CA ALA A 48 -1.34 -11.83 -9.02
C ALA A 48 0.10 -12.15 -9.40
N VAL A 49 1.00 -12.35 -8.44
CA VAL A 49 2.39 -12.75 -8.70
C VAL A 49 2.46 -14.11 -9.39
N GLU A 50 1.70 -15.10 -8.89
CA GLU A 50 1.62 -16.45 -9.48
C GLU A 50 1.07 -16.43 -10.90
N GLN A 51 -0.01 -15.68 -11.16
CA GLN A 51 -0.66 -15.60 -12.47
C GLN A 51 0.20 -14.93 -13.53
N ASN A 52 0.97 -13.90 -13.17
CA ASN A 52 1.79 -13.16 -14.12
C ASN A 52 3.11 -13.88 -14.47
N GLY A 53 3.36 -15.06 -13.89
CA GLY A 53 4.62 -15.78 -14.08
C GLY A 53 5.83 -15.02 -13.54
N ASN A 54 5.59 -14.08 -12.61
CA ASN A 54 6.63 -13.27 -12.01
C ASN A 54 7.53 -14.18 -11.16
N SER A 55 8.84 -14.05 -11.32
CA SER A 55 9.82 -14.96 -10.71
C SER A 55 10.09 -14.70 -9.22
N TYR A 56 9.25 -13.91 -8.54
CA TYR A 56 9.51 -13.44 -7.18
C TYR A 56 8.49 -13.91 -6.15
N THR A 57 8.92 -13.93 -4.89
CA THR A 57 8.12 -14.36 -3.75
C THR A 57 7.83 -13.18 -2.84
N LEU A 58 6.55 -13.00 -2.50
CA LEU A 58 6.12 -11.99 -1.53
C LEU A 58 6.30 -12.50 -0.10
N VAL A 59 7.10 -11.78 0.68
CA VAL A 59 7.41 -12.09 2.08
C VAL A 59 6.77 -11.01 2.96
N GLU A 60 5.76 -11.38 3.73
CA GLU A 60 5.18 -10.48 4.72
C GLU A 60 6.21 -10.21 5.83
N ASN A 61 6.68 -8.98 5.94
CA ASN A 61 7.61 -8.58 6.98
C ASN A 61 6.87 -7.85 8.10
N LYS A 62 6.52 -8.58 9.17
CA LYS A 62 5.84 -8.02 10.34
C LYS A 62 6.66 -6.96 11.09
N ALA A 63 7.99 -6.96 10.93
CA ALA A 63 8.82 -5.91 11.52
C ALA A 63 8.61 -4.55 10.83
N LEU A 64 8.13 -4.53 9.57
CA LEU A 64 7.74 -3.30 8.89
C LEU A 64 6.47 -2.69 9.49
N SER A 65 5.55 -3.51 10.03
CA SER A 65 4.37 -3.02 10.75
C SER A 65 4.77 -2.14 11.96
N ALA A 66 5.85 -2.50 12.66
CA ALA A 66 6.39 -1.67 13.74
C ALA A 66 6.95 -0.32 13.25
N LYS A 67 7.32 -0.22 11.97
CA LYS A 67 7.79 1.02 11.31
C LYS A 67 6.69 1.73 10.52
N ALA A 68 5.53 1.12 10.31
CA ALA A 68 4.46 1.64 9.45
C ALA A 68 4.04 3.06 9.83
N ARG A 69 4.04 3.38 11.13
CA ARG A 69 3.78 4.74 11.60
C ARG A 69 4.81 5.74 11.07
N ALA A 70 6.10 5.44 11.22
CA ALA A 70 7.17 6.32 10.79
C ALA A 70 7.24 6.44 9.25
N ILE A 71 6.97 5.34 8.53
CA ILE A 71 6.89 5.35 7.07
C ILE A 71 5.70 6.21 6.61
N LEU A 72 4.54 6.06 7.24
CA LEU A 72 3.38 6.90 6.94
C LEU A 72 3.65 8.38 7.27
N GLU A 73 4.28 8.69 8.42
CA GLU A 73 4.65 10.07 8.77
C GLU A 73 5.61 10.68 7.73
N ALA A 74 6.57 9.92 7.20
CA ALA A 74 7.47 10.35 6.13
C ALA A 74 6.71 10.57 4.81
N TYR A 75 5.88 9.60 4.40
CA TYR A 75 5.01 9.71 3.22
C TYR A 75 4.17 11.00 3.30
N LEU A 76 3.58 11.29 4.46
CA LEU A 76 2.75 12.47 4.67
C LEU A 76 3.52 13.80 4.62
N GLN A 77 4.81 13.82 4.97
CA GLN A 77 5.63 15.02 4.77
C GLN A 77 5.86 15.27 3.28
N ASP A 78 6.20 14.23 2.51
CA ASP A 78 6.34 14.34 1.06
C ASP A 78 4.99 14.69 0.38
N VAL A 79 3.86 14.30 0.99
CA VAL A 79 2.49 14.68 0.57
C VAL A 79 2.18 16.16 0.83
N GLU A 80 2.68 16.78 1.89
CA GLU A 80 2.39 18.21 2.13
C GLU A 80 3.02 19.11 1.07
N ASP A 81 4.08 18.63 0.40
CA ASP A 81 4.81 19.37 -0.63
C ASP A 81 4.27 19.14 -2.07
N GLU A 82 3.47 18.08 -2.34
CA GLU A 82 2.91 17.74 -3.68
C GLU A 82 1.57 16.95 -3.68
N TYR A 83 1.01 16.64 -4.86
CA TYR A 83 -0.22 15.85 -4.98
C TYR A 83 0.04 14.34 -4.84
N THR A 84 -0.48 13.70 -3.79
CA THR A 84 -0.48 12.22 -3.73
C THR A 84 -1.78 11.60 -4.23
N ASP A 85 -1.63 10.46 -4.89
CA ASP A 85 -2.73 9.70 -5.46
C ASP A 85 -3.25 8.68 -4.44
N VAL A 86 -4.53 8.80 -4.11
CA VAL A 86 -5.28 7.68 -3.53
C VAL A 86 -5.91 6.91 -4.68
N TYR A 87 -5.51 5.65 -4.83
CA TYR A 87 -5.99 4.79 -5.91
C TYR A 87 -7.30 4.09 -5.56
N ASP A 88 -8.22 4.03 -6.52
CA ASP A 88 -9.40 3.15 -6.42
C ASP A 88 -8.99 1.74 -6.89
N PRO A 89 -9.06 0.71 -6.02
CA PRO A 89 -8.57 -0.62 -6.34
C PRO A 89 -9.35 -1.32 -7.47
N LEU A 90 -10.58 -0.88 -7.76
CA LEU A 90 -11.42 -1.45 -8.81
C LEU A 90 -11.10 -0.84 -10.19
N THR A 91 -10.58 0.39 -10.22
CA THR A 91 -10.39 1.13 -11.48
C THR A 91 -8.94 1.43 -11.82
N VAL A 92 -8.01 1.34 -10.85
CA VAL A 92 -6.58 1.56 -11.02
C VAL A 92 -6.01 0.82 -12.24
N THR A 93 -5.12 1.49 -12.97
CA THR A 93 -4.41 0.93 -14.12
C THR A 93 -2.89 1.07 -14.00
N GLU A 94 -2.44 1.95 -13.12
CA GLU A 94 -1.04 2.25 -12.86
C GLU A 94 -0.93 2.79 -11.43
N VAL A 95 0.17 2.49 -10.76
CA VAL A 95 0.50 2.96 -9.41
C VAL A 95 1.88 3.57 -9.46
N TYR A 96 1.99 4.79 -8.96
CA TYR A 96 3.26 5.46 -8.73
C TYR A 96 3.51 5.42 -7.23
N GLN A 97 4.47 4.62 -6.81
CA GLN A 97 4.92 4.64 -5.42
C GLN A 97 5.70 5.92 -5.13
N ILE A 98 5.67 6.34 -3.86
CA ILE A 98 6.62 7.29 -3.31
C ILE A 98 7.66 6.48 -2.55
N ASP A 99 8.93 6.84 -2.71
CA ASP A 99 10.05 6.17 -2.03
C ASP A 99 10.40 7.04 -0.79
N GLU A 100 10.15 6.52 0.42
CA GLU A 100 10.36 7.21 1.70
C GLU A 100 11.56 6.66 2.49
N PHE A 101 12.35 7.57 3.05
CA PHE A 101 13.46 7.23 3.92
C PHE A 101 13.06 7.23 5.39
N VAL A 102 13.18 6.08 6.06
CA VAL A 102 13.01 5.97 7.51
C VAL A 102 14.31 5.46 8.13
N GLY A 103 15.09 6.40 8.67
CA GLY A 103 16.46 6.13 9.11
C GLY A 103 17.36 5.87 7.90
N ASN A 104 17.92 4.66 7.82
CA ASN A 104 18.77 4.22 6.70
C ASN A 104 18.07 3.26 5.73
N ASP A 105 16.79 2.98 5.97
CA ASP A 105 15.98 2.12 5.11
C ASP A 105 15.14 2.96 4.16
N ASP A 106 14.93 2.44 2.95
CA ASP A 106 14.09 3.02 1.90
C ASP A 106 12.87 2.12 1.68
N PHE A 107 11.69 2.74 1.59
CA PHE A 107 10.40 2.09 1.46
C PHE A 107 9.61 2.68 0.33
N GLY A 108 8.94 1.86 -0.47
CA GLY A 108 7.91 2.36 -1.36
C GLY A 108 6.55 2.31 -0.67
N THR A 109 5.73 3.33 -0.84
CA THR A 109 4.34 3.37 -0.36
C THR A 109 3.33 3.58 -1.48
N ALA A 110 2.22 2.83 -1.42
CA ALA A 110 1.02 3.13 -2.19
C ALA A 110 -0.24 3.07 -1.33
N VAL A 111 -1.19 3.98 -1.62
CA VAL A 111 -2.42 4.14 -0.83
C VAL A 111 -3.66 3.92 -1.69
N PHE A 112 -4.60 3.13 -1.19
CA PHE A 112 -5.85 2.80 -1.85
C PHE A 112 -7.05 3.14 -0.99
N SER A 113 -8.14 3.59 -1.61
CA SER A 113 -9.45 3.64 -0.96
C SER A 113 -9.94 2.22 -0.63
N MET A 114 -10.65 2.05 0.48
CA MET A 114 -11.26 0.76 0.83
C MET A 114 -12.53 0.50 0.01
N PRO A 115 -12.62 -0.59 -0.77
CA PRO A 115 -13.84 -0.97 -1.46
C PRO A 115 -14.85 -1.55 -0.47
N GLU A 116 -16.14 -1.52 -0.81
CA GLU A 116 -17.23 -2.01 0.08
C GLU A 116 -17.02 -3.48 0.51
N ASN A 117 -16.51 -4.32 -0.40
CA ASN A 117 -16.22 -5.73 -0.16
C ASN A 117 -14.72 -5.99 0.11
N ALA A 118 -14.05 -5.12 0.87
CA ALA A 118 -12.61 -5.19 1.14
C ALA A 118 -12.11 -6.53 1.73
N VAL A 119 -12.99 -7.33 2.34
CA VAL A 119 -12.65 -8.67 2.86
C VAL A 119 -12.62 -9.77 1.78
N ASP A 120 -13.12 -9.49 0.57
CA ASP A 120 -13.05 -10.40 -0.57
C ASP A 120 -11.78 -10.09 -1.40
N PRO A 121 -10.85 -11.05 -1.58
CA PRO A 121 -9.66 -10.85 -2.41
C PRO A 121 -9.96 -10.35 -3.83
N ARG A 122 -11.13 -10.69 -4.40
CA ARG A 122 -11.52 -10.26 -5.74
C ARG A 122 -11.74 -8.75 -5.84
N ALA A 123 -12.06 -8.08 -4.74
CA ALA A 123 -12.16 -6.62 -4.71
C ALA A 123 -10.80 -5.93 -4.92
N TRP A 124 -9.70 -6.68 -4.81
CA TRP A 124 -8.33 -6.20 -4.92
C TRP A 124 -7.60 -6.73 -6.15
N GLU A 125 -8.21 -7.59 -6.97
CA GLU A 125 -7.56 -8.29 -8.07
C GLU A 125 -6.85 -7.34 -9.04
N LYS A 126 -7.53 -6.25 -9.43
CA LYS A 126 -6.97 -5.28 -10.37
C LYS A 126 -5.80 -4.51 -9.75
N ALA A 127 -5.96 -4.00 -8.53
CA ALA A 127 -4.88 -3.35 -7.79
C ALA A 127 -3.68 -4.29 -7.60
N ALA A 128 -3.93 -5.53 -7.19
CA ALA A 128 -2.89 -6.53 -6.98
C ALA A 128 -2.12 -6.82 -8.27
N ASN A 129 -2.79 -6.91 -9.42
CA ASN A 129 -2.13 -7.12 -10.71
C ASN A 129 -1.22 -5.94 -11.08
N VAL A 130 -1.72 -4.71 -10.93
CA VAL A 130 -0.93 -3.48 -11.20
C VAL A 130 0.26 -3.38 -10.25
N LEU A 131 0.07 -3.62 -8.96
CA LEU A 131 1.14 -3.62 -7.96
C LEU A 131 2.19 -4.69 -8.27
N ALA A 132 1.75 -5.90 -8.58
CA ALA A 132 2.64 -7.03 -8.82
C ALA A 132 3.53 -6.86 -10.05
N THR A 133 3.00 -6.26 -11.12
CA THR A 133 3.68 -6.12 -12.42
C THR A 133 4.35 -4.77 -12.61
N GLY A 134 3.80 -3.71 -12.03
CA GLY A 134 4.23 -2.33 -12.24
C GLY A 134 5.11 -1.74 -11.15
N TRP A 135 5.13 -2.31 -9.94
CA TRP A 135 5.90 -1.75 -8.82
C TRP A 135 6.70 -2.79 -8.03
N LEU A 136 6.04 -3.78 -7.42
CA LEU A 136 6.68 -4.72 -6.48
C LEU A 136 7.77 -5.58 -7.14
N CYS A 137 7.68 -5.81 -8.44
CA CYS A 137 8.71 -6.51 -9.21
C CYS A 137 10.08 -5.80 -9.19
N TYR A 138 10.13 -4.49 -8.93
CA TYR A 138 11.38 -3.73 -8.84
C TYR A 138 12.00 -3.71 -7.45
N TYR A 139 11.31 -4.31 -6.46
CA TYR A 139 11.71 -4.36 -5.05
C TYR A 139 12.31 -5.72 -4.66
N GLN A 140 12.72 -6.52 -5.65
CA GLN A 140 13.29 -7.85 -5.45
C GLN A 140 14.68 -7.79 -4.80
N TYR A 141 14.93 -8.68 -3.85
CA TYR A 141 16.23 -8.86 -3.18
C TYR A 141 16.47 -10.35 -2.85
N ASN A 142 17.71 -10.74 -2.58
CA ASN A 142 18.09 -12.12 -2.18
C ASN A 142 17.42 -13.24 -3.00
N GLY A 143 17.66 -13.26 -4.31
CA GLY A 143 17.16 -14.33 -5.18
C GLY A 143 15.66 -14.29 -5.45
N ASN A 144 15.10 -13.07 -5.56
CA ASN A 144 13.72 -12.75 -5.92
C ASN A 144 12.71 -12.74 -4.77
N ASN A 145 13.08 -12.31 -3.57
CA ASN A 145 12.13 -12.01 -2.51
C ASN A 145 11.72 -10.54 -2.54
N VAL A 146 10.49 -10.22 -2.17
CA VAL A 146 10.01 -8.85 -1.97
C VAL A 146 9.40 -8.77 -0.57
N GLU A 147 9.99 -7.94 0.28
CA GLU A 147 9.48 -7.69 1.64
C GLU A 147 8.41 -6.62 1.61
N PHE A 148 7.22 -6.95 2.12
CA PHE A 148 6.11 -6.02 2.14
C PHE A 148 5.30 -6.11 3.43
N CYS A 149 4.52 -5.06 3.68
CA CYS A 149 3.53 -5.00 4.74
C CYS A 149 2.27 -4.31 4.23
N VAL A 150 1.14 -4.65 4.82
CA VAL A 150 -0.18 -4.12 4.47
C VAL A 150 -0.81 -3.59 5.74
N GLU A 151 -1.18 -2.32 5.75
CA GLU A 151 -1.79 -1.64 6.88
C GLU A 151 -3.07 -0.91 6.50
N ILE A 152 -3.88 -0.60 7.51
CA ILE A 152 -5.08 0.21 7.35
C ILE A 152 -4.88 1.51 8.12
N VAL A 153 -5.10 2.62 7.43
CA VAL A 153 -5.01 3.96 8.00
C VAL A 153 -6.41 4.54 8.08
N LYS A 154 -6.74 5.16 9.22
CA LYS A 154 -7.98 5.89 9.40
C LYS A 154 -7.70 7.38 9.35
N GLN A 155 -8.44 8.07 8.48
CA GLN A 155 -8.48 9.51 8.43
C GLN A 155 -9.76 9.98 9.12
N GLU A 156 -9.61 10.72 10.22
CA GLU A 156 -10.74 11.36 10.87
C GLU A 156 -11.17 12.60 10.06
N ALA A 157 -12.46 12.94 10.13
CA ALA A 157 -12.95 14.18 9.57
C ALA A 157 -12.34 15.39 10.29
N ALA A 158 -12.01 16.44 9.55
CA ALA A 158 -11.33 17.63 10.07
C ALA A 158 -12.11 18.35 11.19
N ASP A 159 -13.43 18.21 11.24
CA ASP A 159 -14.33 18.80 12.23
C ASP A 159 -14.85 17.80 13.29
N GLY A 160 -14.44 16.53 13.20
CA GLY A 160 -14.95 15.44 14.04
C GLY A 160 -16.44 15.11 13.82
N GLN A 161 -17.09 15.69 12.80
CA GLN A 161 -18.51 15.51 12.48
C GLN A 161 -18.73 14.79 11.14
N GLY A 162 -17.74 14.77 10.25
CA GLY A 162 -17.76 13.98 9.02
C GLY A 162 -17.43 12.49 9.19
N GLU A 163 -17.72 11.68 8.18
CA GLU A 163 -17.38 10.25 8.17
C GLU A 163 -15.87 10.05 8.06
N ALA A 164 -15.31 9.26 8.98
CA ALA A 164 -13.93 8.83 8.88
C ALA A 164 -13.73 7.87 7.70
N ALA A 165 -12.65 8.06 6.95
CA ALA A 165 -12.31 7.22 5.81
C ALA A 165 -11.21 6.23 6.20
N ASN A 166 -11.37 4.97 5.78
CA ASN A 166 -10.33 3.96 5.88
C ASN A 166 -9.61 3.82 4.54
N TYR A 167 -8.29 3.70 4.61
CA TYR A 167 -7.41 3.48 3.48
C TYR A 167 -6.57 2.23 3.69
N MET A 168 -6.34 1.49 2.61
CA MET A 168 -5.37 0.40 2.58
C MET A 168 -4.03 0.96 2.13
N VAL A 169 -2.98 0.71 2.91
CA VAL A 169 -1.62 1.16 2.62
C VAL A 169 -0.72 -0.05 2.47
N ILE A 170 0.05 -0.07 1.41
CA ILE A 170 1.04 -1.12 1.14
C ILE A 170 2.41 -0.47 1.21
N PHE A 171 3.29 -1.07 2.02
CA PHE A 171 4.69 -0.71 2.14
C PHE A 171 5.54 -1.83 1.55
N ALA A 172 6.55 -1.51 0.75
CA ALA A 172 7.55 -2.45 0.29
C ALA A 172 8.95 -1.95 0.67
N LYS A 173 9.80 -2.81 1.24
CA LYS A 173 11.17 -2.42 1.59
C LYS A 173 12.08 -2.54 0.37
N ARG A 174 12.79 -1.46 0.06
CA ARG A 174 13.88 -1.49 -0.92
C ARG A 174 15.17 -1.94 -0.25
N HIS A 175 15.92 -2.80 -0.92
CA HIS A 175 17.21 -3.29 -0.43
C HIS A 175 18.31 -2.90 -1.42
N TYR A 176 19.35 -2.24 -0.92
CA TYR A 176 20.52 -1.85 -1.69
C TYR A 176 21.74 -2.71 -1.26
N GLY A 177 22.09 -3.73 -2.05
CA GLY A 177 23.26 -4.62 -1.86
C GLY A 177 23.14 -5.60 -0.66
N GLN A 178 23.40 -6.90 -0.81
CA GLN A 178 24.75 -7.53 -0.79
C GLN A 178 24.82 -8.74 -1.75
N ASP A 179 24.14 -8.64 -2.90
CA ASP A 179 24.40 -9.29 -4.21
C ASP A 179 23.55 -8.55 -5.27
N GLY A 180 23.40 -7.23 -5.11
CA GLY A 180 22.53 -6.34 -5.90
C GLY A 180 23.33 -5.30 -6.68
N GLY A 181 24.49 -5.70 -7.18
CA GLY A 181 25.42 -4.87 -7.94
C GLY A 181 25.23 -5.03 -9.45
N GLU A 182 24.05 -4.73 -9.97
CA GLU A 182 23.98 -4.20 -11.32
C GLU A 182 23.33 -2.83 -11.23
N THR A 183 24.08 -1.82 -11.66
CA THR A 183 23.54 -0.51 -11.99
C THR A 183 22.24 -0.71 -12.74
N TRP A 184 21.15 -0.15 -12.20
CA TRP A 184 19.83 -0.12 -12.85
C TRP A 184 20.01 0.12 -14.36
N THR A 185 19.67 -0.88 -15.16
CA THR A 185 19.58 -0.76 -16.60
C THR A 185 18.10 -0.90 -16.94
N PRO A 186 17.42 0.15 -17.43
CA PRO A 186 16.01 0.07 -17.75
C PRO A 186 15.80 -0.99 -18.85
N PRO A 187 14.68 -1.73 -18.84
CA PRO A 187 14.34 -2.62 -19.94
C PRO A 187 14.30 -1.81 -21.24
N LYS A 188 14.98 -2.29 -22.27
CA LYS A 188 14.85 -1.71 -23.61
C LYS A 188 13.41 -1.91 -24.08
N LEU A 189 12.74 -0.80 -24.38
CA LEU A 189 11.49 -0.75 -25.15
C LEU A 189 11.68 -1.36 -26.55
#